data_AF-A0A0W0F5W8-F1
#
_entry.id   AF-A0A0W0F5W8-F1
#
_cell.length_a   1.000
_cell.length_b   1.000
_cell.length_c   1.000
_cell.angle_alpha   90.00
_cell.angle_beta   90.00
_cell.angle_gamma   90.00
#
_symmetry.space_group_name_H-M   'P 1'
#
loop_
_entity.id
_entity.type
_entity.pdbx_description
1 polymer ?
#
loop_
_entity_poly.entity_id
_entity_poly.type
_entity_poly.pdbx_seq_one_letter_code
_entity_poly.pdbx_strand_id
1 'polypeptide(L)'
;MLPVDNTYGSWPLSGEIDIMEARGNSPSYPKQGTNYVRGSLNWGPTTWLNAVSKTYGWWKRKRGSWDTDFHTYSLEWTENFMRIYVDSRLYHLLDLRLNKPFWDRGDFPTIIQNGSEVISLGNPWINGTKAAPFDQRFYLILSLGIGGTNGWFPDGSEKPWLDGSQTAMRDFLLAQDKWYPSWSENPEDRAFVIDSVKMWQLC
;
A
#
# COMPACT_ATOMS: atom_id res chain seq x y z
N MET A 1 2.26 -7.22 -0.49
CA MET A 1 3.19 -8.37 -0.34
C MET A 1 4.01 -8.15 0.90
N LEU A 2 4.27 -9.20 1.69
CA LEU A 2 5.06 -9.11 2.92
C LEU A 2 6.29 -10.03 2.85
N PRO A 3 7.39 -9.69 3.54
CA PRO A 3 8.61 -10.48 3.51
C PRO A 3 8.36 -11.90 4.05
N VAL A 4 9.02 -12.89 3.47
CA VAL A 4 9.00 -14.28 3.95
C VAL A 4 9.64 -14.34 5.34
N ASP A 5 10.76 -13.64 5.49
CA ASP A 5 11.56 -13.56 6.70
C ASP A 5 11.73 -12.08 7.07
N ASN A 6 11.47 -11.71 8.33
CA ASN A 6 11.69 -10.36 8.86
C ASN A 6 13.19 -10.07 9.08
N THR A 7 14.01 -10.23 8.03
CA THR A 7 15.47 -10.16 8.06
C THR A 7 16.01 -8.87 8.66
N TYR A 8 15.32 -7.75 8.43
CA TYR A 8 15.71 -6.44 8.95
C TYR A 8 14.90 -6.01 10.18
N GLY A 9 13.98 -6.85 10.66
CA GLY A 9 13.06 -6.58 11.77
C GLY A 9 11.60 -6.42 11.34
N SER A 10 10.74 -6.10 12.30
CA SER A 10 9.30 -5.94 12.10
C SER A 10 8.95 -4.80 11.13
N TRP A 11 7.75 -4.84 10.56
CA TRP A 11 7.26 -3.80 9.65
C TRP A 11 7.48 -2.38 10.21
N PRO A 12 7.94 -1.41 9.40
CA PRO A 12 8.21 -1.49 7.96
C PRO A 12 9.69 -1.82 7.64
N LEU A 13 10.50 -2.28 8.60
CA LEU A 13 11.94 -2.50 8.40
C LEU A 13 12.25 -3.52 7.31
N SER A 14 11.49 -4.61 7.25
CA SER A 14 11.64 -5.65 6.22
C SER A 14 10.78 -5.41 4.96
N GLY A 15 10.18 -4.23 4.85
CA GLY A 15 9.46 -3.77 3.67
C GLY A 15 8.04 -4.34 3.50
N GLU A 16 7.28 -3.72 2.60
CA GLU A 16 6.02 -4.21 2.05
C GLU A 16 5.86 -3.66 0.62
N ILE A 17 5.38 -4.50 -0.29
CA ILE A 17 5.17 -4.15 -1.71
C ILE A 17 3.69 -4.21 -2.04
N ASP A 18 3.08 -3.07 -2.35
CA ASP A 18 1.68 -2.96 -2.75
C ASP A 18 1.59 -2.90 -4.26
N ILE A 19 1.30 -4.05 -4.90
CA ILE A 19 1.11 -4.12 -6.36
C ILE A 19 -0.17 -3.40 -6.77
N MET A 20 -1.22 -3.52 -5.95
CA MET A 20 -2.49 -2.83 -6.12
C MET A 20 -3.12 -2.58 -4.76
N GLU A 21 -3.43 -1.32 -4.48
CA GLU A 21 -4.40 -0.92 -3.47
C GLU A 21 -5.47 -0.03 -4.12
N ALA A 22 -6.74 -0.28 -3.80
CA ALA A 22 -7.87 0.50 -4.29
C ALA A 22 -8.97 0.60 -3.21
N ARG A 23 -9.80 1.63 -3.33
CA ARG A 23 -11.02 1.77 -2.51
C ARG A 23 -12.22 1.34 -3.33
N GLY A 24 -13.17 0.68 -2.67
CA GLY A 24 -14.47 0.32 -3.26
C GLY A 24 -15.49 1.46 -3.29
N ASN A 25 -15.18 2.64 -2.76
CA ASN A 25 -16.09 3.79 -2.82
C ASN A 25 -16.23 4.31 -4.25
N SER A 26 -17.42 4.74 -4.64
CA SER A 26 -17.69 5.25 -5.98
C SER A 26 -16.78 6.42 -6.39
N PRO A 27 -16.70 6.77 -7.69
CA PRO A 27 -15.86 7.86 -8.17
C PRO A 27 -16.15 9.25 -7.58
N SER A 28 -17.30 9.45 -6.93
CA SER A 28 -17.64 10.69 -6.22
C SER A 28 -16.97 10.80 -4.85
N TYR A 29 -16.38 9.73 -4.33
CA TYR A 29 -15.65 9.76 -3.07
C TYR A 29 -14.42 10.68 -3.16
N PRO A 30 -14.30 11.71 -2.29
CA PRO A 30 -13.34 12.78 -2.47
C PRO A 30 -11.89 12.38 -2.19
N LYS A 31 -11.65 11.23 -1.55
CA LYS A 31 -10.30 10.77 -1.18
C LYS A 31 -9.75 9.68 -2.11
N GLN A 32 -10.20 9.67 -3.37
CA GLN A 32 -9.92 8.67 -4.41
C GLN A 32 -10.78 7.40 -4.24
N GLY A 33 -11.84 7.30 -5.04
CA GLY A 33 -12.70 6.13 -5.16
C GLY A 33 -12.21 5.14 -6.22
N THR A 34 -13.13 4.33 -6.73
CA THR A 34 -12.88 3.20 -7.66
C THR A 34 -12.26 3.62 -8.99
N ASN A 35 -12.25 4.92 -9.32
CA ASN A 35 -11.53 5.45 -10.49
C ASN A 35 -10.02 5.63 -10.28
N TYR A 36 -9.49 5.27 -9.11
CA TYR A 36 -8.06 5.27 -8.80
C TYR A 36 -7.59 3.88 -8.36
N VAL A 37 -6.37 3.53 -8.75
CA VAL A 37 -5.61 2.39 -8.23
C VAL A 37 -4.22 2.89 -7.84
N ARG A 38 -3.64 2.31 -6.79
CA ARG A 38 -2.35 2.70 -6.22
C ARG A 38 -1.36 1.55 -6.22
N GLY A 39 -0.09 1.91 -6.27
CA GLY A 39 1.03 1.00 -6.02
C GLY A 39 2.03 1.70 -5.11
N SER A 40 2.66 0.94 -4.23
CA SER A 40 3.44 1.51 -3.12
C SER A 40 4.55 0.56 -2.68
N LEU A 41 5.60 1.15 -2.10
CA LEU A 41 6.59 0.44 -1.30
C LEU A 41 6.60 1.06 0.09
N ASN A 42 6.29 0.29 1.12
CA ASN A 42 6.43 0.71 2.51
C ASN A 42 7.79 0.24 3.04
N TRP A 43 8.54 1.15 3.65
CA TRP A 43 9.87 0.90 4.18
C TRP A 43 10.26 2.05 5.11
N GLY A 44 10.97 1.73 6.19
CA GLY A 44 11.40 2.75 7.14
C GLY A 44 12.07 2.11 8.35
N PRO A 45 12.87 2.89 9.10
CA PRO A 45 13.54 2.40 10.29
C PRO A 45 12.59 2.23 11.48
N THR A 46 11.41 2.86 11.44
CA THR A 46 10.33 2.74 12.43
C THR A 46 8.98 2.88 11.75
N THR A 47 7.89 2.52 12.45
CA THR A 47 6.52 2.64 11.93
C THR A 47 6.11 4.09 11.64
N TRP A 48 6.54 5.05 12.45
CA TRP A 48 6.28 6.48 12.26
C TRP A 48 7.27 7.18 11.32
N LEU A 49 8.35 6.50 10.91
CA LEU A 49 9.27 6.93 9.87
C LEU A 49 9.13 6.06 8.61
N ASN A 50 7.93 5.55 8.33
CA ASN A 50 7.63 4.91 7.06
C ASN A 50 7.75 5.94 5.93
N ALA A 51 8.67 5.69 5.00
CA ALA A 51 8.99 6.57 3.87
C ALA A 51 8.20 6.23 2.60
N VAL A 52 7.06 5.54 2.72
CA VAL A 52 6.14 5.24 1.61
C VAL A 52 5.79 6.47 0.76
N SER A 53 5.73 7.66 1.36
CA SER A 53 5.50 8.93 0.66
C SER A 53 6.53 9.24 -0.43
N LYS A 54 7.70 8.59 -0.42
CA LYS A 54 8.75 8.70 -1.42
C LYS A 54 8.67 7.65 -2.52
N THR A 55 7.80 6.65 -2.38
CA THR A 55 7.73 5.46 -3.24
C THR A 55 6.29 4.96 -3.42
N TYR A 56 5.36 5.89 -3.58
CA TYR A 56 3.98 5.59 -3.93
C TYR A 56 3.55 6.39 -5.16
N GLY A 57 2.52 5.88 -5.83
CA GLY A 57 1.85 6.61 -6.88
C GLY A 57 0.51 5.95 -7.22
N TRP A 58 -0.17 6.52 -8.20
CA TRP A 58 -1.51 6.09 -8.59
C TRP A 58 -1.79 6.38 -10.05
N TRP A 59 -2.75 5.65 -10.60
CA TRP A 59 -3.36 5.98 -11.89
C TRP A 59 -4.84 6.27 -11.72
N LYS A 60 -5.27 7.41 -12.29
CA LYS A 60 -6.68 7.81 -12.34
C LYS A 60 -7.24 7.57 -13.74
N ARG A 61 -8.35 6.84 -13.84
CA ARG A 61 -9.12 6.80 -15.09
C ARG A 61 -9.81 8.14 -15.33
N LYS A 62 -9.66 8.69 -16.54
CA LYS A 62 -10.41 9.87 -16.99
C LYS A 62 -11.88 9.54 -17.28
N ARG A 63 -12.16 8.30 -17.70
CA ARG A 63 -13.49 7.78 -18.01
C ARG A 63 -13.63 6.36 -17.48
N GLY A 64 -14.79 6.08 -16.89
CA GLY A 64 -15.05 4.81 -16.23
C GLY A 64 -14.28 4.65 -14.93
N SER A 65 -14.25 3.42 -14.44
CA SER A 65 -13.75 3.07 -13.12
C SER A 65 -13.08 1.68 -13.18
N TRP A 66 -12.24 1.34 -12.20
CA TRP A 66 -11.47 0.09 -12.22
C TRP A 66 -12.25 -1.12 -11.73
N ASP A 67 -13.44 -0.91 -11.15
CA ASP A 67 -14.36 -1.92 -10.63
C ASP A 67 -15.35 -2.46 -11.69
N THR A 68 -15.26 -2.01 -12.95
CA THR A 68 -16.23 -2.39 -13.99
C THR A 68 -15.79 -3.54 -14.89
N ASP A 69 -14.52 -3.96 -14.82
CA ASP A 69 -13.97 -5.05 -15.63
C ASP A 69 -12.71 -5.64 -14.95
N PHE A 70 -12.22 -6.78 -15.46
CA PHE A 70 -10.94 -7.32 -15.04
C PHE A 70 -9.78 -6.47 -15.56
N HIS A 71 -8.79 -6.30 -14.71
CA HIS A 71 -7.58 -5.54 -14.99
C HIS A 71 -6.33 -6.32 -14.56
N THR A 72 -5.23 -6.13 -15.27
CA THR A 72 -3.97 -6.81 -14.95
C THR A 72 -3.05 -5.87 -14.19
N TYR A 73 -2.85 -6.14 -12.90
CA TYR A 73 -1.90 -5.42 -12.05
C TYR A 73 -0.56 -6.15 -12.03
N SER A 74 0.50 -5.43 -12.38
CA SER A 74 1.81 -6.03 -12.66
C SER A 74 2.91 -5.42 -11.80
N LEU A 75 3.79 -6.27 -11.28
CA LEU A 75 5.06 -5.91 -10.67
C LEU A 75 6.20 -6.45 -11.55
N GLU A 76 7.04 -5.56 -12.06
CA GLU A 76 8.37 -5.89 -12.59
C GLU A 76 9.40 -5.55 -11.51
N TRP A 77 10.18 -6.53 -11.08
CA TRP A 77 11.16 -6.37 -10.02
C TRP A 77 12.47 -7.06 -10.41
N THR A 78 13.52 -6.26 -10.46
CA THR A 78 14.89 -6.68 -10.79
C THR A 78 15.87 -6.05 -9.81
N GLU A 79 17.15 -6.39 -9.91
CA GLU A 79 18.22 -5.70 -9.16
C GLU A 79 18.36 -4.21 -9.53
N ASN A 80 17.85 -3.79 -10.70
CA ASN A 80 18.07 -2.45 -11.25
C ASN A 80 16.86 -1.51 -11.09
N PHE A 81 15.65 -2.06 -11.03
CA PHE A 81 14.43 -1.28 -10.92
C PHE A 81 13.25 -2.10 -10.36
N MET A 82 12.29 -1.37 -9.79
CA MET A 82 10.94 -1.86 -9.49
C MET A 82 9.94 -1.00 -10.24
N ARG A 83 8.97 -1.63 -10.90
CA ARG A 83 7.89 -0.95 -11.60
C ARG A 83 6.56 -1.64 -11.31
N ILE A 84 5.57 -0.83 -10.98
CA ILE A 84 4.20 -1.26 -10.74
C ILE A 84 3.30 -0.54 -11.73
N TYR A 85 2.42 -1.27 -12.41
CA TYR A 85 1.49 -0.70 -13.41
C TYR A 85 0.20 -1.53 -13.54
N VAL A 86 -0.81 -0.93 -14.17
CA VAL A 86 -2.10 -1.56 -14.46
C VAL A 86 -2.33 -1.60 -15.98
N ASP A 87 -2.70 -2.76 -16.53
CA ASP A 87 -3.00 -3.08 -17.94
C ASP A 87 -1.87 -2.84 -18.95
N SER A 88 -1.31 -1.63 -18.98
CA SER A 88 -0.25 -1.20 -19.86
C SER A 88 0.87 -0.60 -19.04
N ARG A 89 2.11 -0.81 -19.48
CA ARG A 89 3.27 -0.14 -18.90
C ARG A 89 3.11 1.38 -18.88
N LEU A 90 2.31 1.98 -19.76
CA LEU A 90 2.08 3.43 -19.75
C LEU A 90 1.30 3.94 -18.52
N TYR A 91 0.58 3.06 -17.82
CA TYR A 91 -0.22 3.40 -16.63
C TYR A 91 0.55 3.05 -15.36
N HIS A 92 1.74 3.65 -15.22
CA HIS A 92 2.62 3.43 -14.08
C HIS A 92 1.97 3.91 -12.78
N LEU A 93 1.96 3.04 -11.78
CA LEU A 93 1.70 3.37 -10.38
C LEU A 93 3.02 3.71 -9.67
N LEU A 94 4.10 3.05 -10.07
CA LEU A 94 5.46 3.28 -9.60
C LEU A 94 6.46 2.93 -10.70
N ASP A 95 7.50 3.74 -10.90
CA ASP A 95 8.70 3.39 -11.67
C ASP A 95 9.93 3.89 -10.92
N LEU A 96 10.67 2.97 -10.31
CA LEU A 96 11.73 3.24 -9.35
C LEU A 96 13.03 2.59 -9.78
N ARG A 97 14.07 3.39 -10.03
CA ARG A 97 15.44 2.89 -10.18
C ARG A 97 16.07 2.57 -8.83
N LEU A 98 16.72 1.41 -8.73
CA LEU A 98 17.41 0.91 -7.53
C LEU A 98 18.90 1.30 -7.52
N ASN A 99 19.22 2.50 -8.00
CA ASN A 99 20.58 3.03 -8.08
C ASN A 99 21.04 3.76 -6.81
N LYS A 100 20.14 3.96 -5.84
CA LYS A 100 20.36 4.65 -4.57
C LYS A 100 19.81 3.79 -3.42
N PRO A 101 20.62 3.51 -2.37
CA PRO A 101 20.15 2.80 -1.17
C PRO A 101 18.89 3.44 -0.58
N PHE A 102 17.98 2.62 -0.04
CA PHE A 102 16.75 3.14 0.57
C PHE A 102 17.05 4.01 1.79
N TRP A 103 18.05 3.69 2.61
CA TRP A 103 18.48 4.57 3.71
C TRP A 103 18.73 6.01 3.25
N ASP A 104 19.55 6.17 2.20
CA ASP A 104 19.86 7.48 1.62
C ASP A 104 18.65 8.12 0.95
N ARG A 105 17.73 7.32 0.39
CA ARG A 105 16.46 7.80 -0.18
C ARG A 105 15.55 8.36 0.92
N GLY A 106 15.59 7.74 2.09
CA GLY A 106 14.73 8.05 3.24
C GLY A 106 14.97 9.43 3.79
N ASP A 107 16.22 9.90 3.73
CA ASP A 107 16.64 11.16 4.34
C ASP A 107 16.21 11.22 5.81
N PHE A 108 16.44 10.11 6.52
CA PHE A 108 16.00 9.95 7.90
C PHE A 108 16.89 10.76 8.84
N PRO A 109 16.32 11.32 9.92
CA PRO A 109 17.11 11.99 10.94
C PRO A 109 18.06 10.99 11.62
N THR A 110 19.28 11.43 11.93
CA THR A 110 20.28 10.60 12.63
C THR A 110 20.00 10.44 14.12
N ILE A 111 19.10 11.27 14.66
CA ILE A 111 18.69 11.31 16.05
C ILE A 111 17.17 11.47 16.11
N ILE A 112 16.50 10.64 16.92
CA ILE A 112 15.04 10.72 17.13
C ILE A 112 14.71 10.72 18.62
N GLN A 113 13.55 11.28 18.96
CA GLN A 113 12.97 11.16 20.31
C GLN A 113 11.87 10.11 20.30
N ASN A 114 12.04 9.04 21.07
CA ASN A 114 11.02 8.00 21.23
C ASN A 114 10.14 8.27 22.46
N GLY A 115 9.66 9.52 22.60
CA GLY A 115 8.79 9.96 23.70
C GLY A 115 9.43 10.12 25.08
N SER A 116 10.53 9.41 25.37
CA SER A 116 11.22 9.48 26.67
C SER A 116 12.73 9.68 26.57
N GLU A 117 13.34 9.28 25.45
CA GLU A 117 14.79 9.33 25.27
C GLU A 117 15.16 9.81 23.88
N VAL A 118 16.35 10.42 23.79
CA VAL A 118 17.01 10.75 22.54
C VAL A 118 17.86 9.54 22.14
N ILE A 119 17.52 8.92 21.01
CA ILE A 119 18.23 7.74 20.50
C ILE A 119 18.85 8.04 19.14
N SER A 120 20.04 7.49 18.89
CA SER A 120 20.66 7.54 17.57
C SER A 120 19.99 6.52 16.65
N LEU A 121 19.57 6.98 15.48
CA LEU A 121 18.93 6.14 14.48
C LEU A 121 19.99 5.51 13.58
N GLY A 122 20.24 4.22 13.75
CA GLY A 122 21.13 3.44 12.89
C GLY A 122 20.46 3.05 11.57
N ASN A 123 21.27 2.85 10.53
CA ASN A 123 20.81 2.27 9.28
C ASN A 123 20.54 0.76 9.45
N PRO A 124 19.27 0.30 9.41
CA PRO A 124 18.94 -1.12 9.60
C PRO A 124 19.38 -1.99 8.42
N TRP A 125 19.64 -1.38 7.25
CA TRP A 125 19.94 -2.07 5.99
C TRP A 125 21.43 -2.07 5.65
N ILE A 126 22.31 -1.78 6.63
CA ILE A 126 23.75 -1.67 6.40
C ILE A 126 24.40 -2.94 5.82
N ASN A 127 23.83 -4.11 6.13
CA ASN A 127 24.28 -5.41 5.64
C ASN A 127 23.51 -5.90 4.40
N GLY A 128 22.59 -5.08 3.86
CA GLY A 128 21.81 -5.39 2.67
C GLY A 128 22.43 -4.85 1.38
N THR A 129 21.74 -5.11 0.28
CA THR A 129 22.06 -4.50 -1.02
C THR A 129 21.52 -3.07 -1.10
N LYS A 130 21.75 -2.38 -2.21
CA LYS A 130 21.10 -1.08 -2.48
C LYS A 130 19.58 -1.18 -2.58
N ALA A 131 19.06 -2.38 -2.82
CA ALA A 131 17.63 -2.65 -2.92
C ALA A 131 16.98 -2.97 -1.57
N ALA A 132 17.76 -3.19 -0.49
CA ALA A 132 17.23 -3.45 0.84
C ALA A 132 16.22 -2.35 1.26
N PRO A 133 15.04 -2.71 1.81
CA PRO A 133 14.67 -4.05 2.27
C PRO A 133 14.06 -4.97 1.19
N PHE A 134 13.94 -4.51 -0.06
CA PHE A 134 13.37 -5.25 -1.19
C PHE A 134 14.41 -6.12 -1.91
N ASP A 135 15.33 -6.68 -1.15
CA ASP A 135 16.33 -7.66 -1.60
C ASP A 135 16.15 -9.04 -0.95
N GLN A 136 15.04 -9.22 -0.23
CA GLN A 136 14.62 -10.47 0.37
C GLN A 136 13.44 -11.08 -0.39
N ARG A 137 13.05 -12.31 -0.08
CA ARG A 137 11.86 -12.96 -0.67
C ARG A 137 10.58 -12.44 0.02
N PHE A 138 9.49 -12.33 -0.74
CA PHE A 138 8.19 -11.87 -0.27
C PHE A 138 7.09 -12.90 -0.60
N TYR A 139 6.11 -13.04 0.30
CA TYR A 139 4.84 -13.71 0.00
C TYR A 139 3.89 -12.75 -0.74
N LEU A 140 3.23 -13.27 -1.78
CA LEU A 140 2.06 -12.62 -2.34
C LEU A 140 0.89 -12.74 -1.36
N ILE A 141 0.20 -11.63 -1.12
CA ILE A 141 -0.99 -11.55 -0.30
C ILE A 141 -2.09 -10.94 -1.16
N LEU A 142 -3.25 -11.57 -1.15
CA LEU A 142 -4.47 -11.08 -1.76
C LEU A 142 -5.49 -10.96 -0.63
N SER A 143 -5.97 -9.76 -0.37
CA SER A 143 -6.86 -9.48 0.74
C SER A 143 -7.93 -8.47 0.35
N LEU A 144 -9.07 -8.56 1.02
CA LEU A 144 -10.14 -7.58 0.97
C LEU A 144 -10.41 -7.15 2.42
N GLY A 145 -10.31 -5.86 2.68
CA GLY A 145 -10.57 -5.25 3.99
C GLY A 145 -11.72 -4.27 3.93
N ILE A 146 -12.43 -4.13 5.04
CA ILE A 146 -13.50 -3.14 5.22
C ILE A 146 -13.18 -2.33 6.48
N GLY A 147 -13.23 -1.01 6.37
CA GLY A 147 -12.89 -0.10 7.47
C GLY A 147 -11.38 0.07 7.66
N GLY A 148 -10.95 0.18 8.92
CA GLY A 148 -9.54 0.33 9.31
C GLY A 148 -9.24 1.66 10.00
N THR A 149 -8.19 1.67 10.83
CA THR A 149 -7.73 2.85 11.59
C THR A 149 -6.33 3.32 11.20
N ASN A 150 -5.80 2.81 10.09
CA ASN A 150 -4.43 3.03 9.62
C ASN A 150 -4.28 4.29 8.73
N GLY A 151 -5.30 5.14 8.65
CA GLY A 151 -5.32 6.31 7.76
C GLY A 151 -5.64 6.02 6.29
N TRP A 152 -5.87 4.76 5.91
CA TRP A 152 -6.29 4.42 4.53
C TRP A 152 -7.59 5.12 4.14
N PHE A 153 -8.55 5.21 5.07
CA PHE A 153 -9.67 6.13 4.97
C PHE A 153 -9.36 7.34 5.86
N PRO A 154 -9.02 8.51 5.29
CA PRO A 154 -8.73 9.70 6.10
C PRO A 154 -9.95 10.11 6.91
N ASP A 155 -9.72 10.59 8.14
CA ASP A 155 -10.78 11.18 8.96
C ASP A 155 -11.44 12.36 8.23
N GLY A 156 -12.78 12.39 8.24
CA GLY A 156 -13.59 13.34 7.49
C GLY A 156 -15.07 13.00 7.52
N SER A 157 -15.90 13.83 6.88
CA SER A 157 -17.36 13.70 6.84
C SER A 157 -17.86 12.38 6.24
N GLU A 158 -17.08 11.78 5.35
CA GLU A 158 -17.47 10.57 4.62
C GLU A 158 -17.20 9.28 5.42
N LYS A 159 -16.49 9.38 6.55
CA LYS A 159 -16.04 8.25 7.35
C LYS A 159 -16.80 8.23 8.69
N PRO A 160 -17.60 7.19 8.97
CA PRO A 160 -18.43 7.15 10.17
C PRO A 160 -17.68 6.87 11.49
N TRP A 161 -16.37 6.66 11.45
CA TRP A 161 -15.51 6.47 12.62
C TRP A 161 -14.25 7.33 12.52
N LEU A 162 -13.56 7.53 13.65
CA LEU A 162 -12.25 8.22 13.70
C LEU A 162 -11.13 7.20 13.91
N ASP A 163 -9.97 7.43 13.29
CA ASP A 163 -8.80 6.55 13.44
C ASP A 163 -8.38 6.39 14.91
N GLY A 164 -8.43 7.49 15.68
CA GLY A 164 -8.07 7.50 17.10
C GLY A 164 -9.16 7.01 18.07
N SER A 165 -10.34 6.61 17.59
CA SER A 165 -11.45 6.20 18.46
C SER A 165 -11.25 4.78 19.00
N GLN A 166 -11.36 4.61 20.31
CA GLN A 166 -11.38 3.27 20.94
C GLN A 166 -12.63 2.46 20.55
N THR A 167 -13.69 3.14 20.07
CA THR A 167 -14.93 2.52 19.62
C THR A 167 -15.07 2.49 18.09
N ALA A 168 -13.99 2.71 17.34
CA ALA A 168 -14.03 2.83 15.88
C ALA A 168 -14.82 1.70 15.19
N MET A 169 -14.62 0.44 15.60
CA MET A 169 -15.35 -0.71 15.06
C MET A 169 -16.86 -0.66 15.37
N ARG A 170 -17.23 -0.24 16.59
CA ARG A 170 -18.63 -0.07 16.99
C ARG A 170 -19.28 1.07 16.21
N ASP A 171 -18.57 2.18 16.03
CA ASP A 171 -19.07 3.35 15.31
C ASP A 171 -19.27 3.04 13.83
N PHE A 172 -18.36 2.26 13.23
CA PHE A 172 -18.52 1.69 11.89
C PHE A 172 -19.78 0.80 11.80
N LEU A 173 -19.96 -0.13 12.74
CA LEU A 173 -21.12 -1.03 12.75
C LEU A 173 -22.45 -0.29 12.92
N LEU A 174 -22.51 0.69 13.82
CA LEU A 174 -23.73 1.49 14.04
C LEU A 174 -24.11 2.36 12.84
N ALA A 175 -23.16 2.62 11.93
CA ALA A 175 -23.41 3.33 10.69
C ALA A 175 -23.82 2.41 9.53
N GLN A 176 -24.15 1.14 9.78
CA GLN A 176 -24.51 0.16 8.74
C GLN A 176 -25.59 0.66 7.79
N ASP A 177 -26.63 1.31 8.30
CA ASP A 177 -27.71 1.88 7.48
C ASP A 177 -27.24 2.97 6.51
N LYS A 178 -26.04 3.53 6.71
CA LYS A 178 -25.44 4.53 5.82
C LYS A 178 -24.59 3.90 4.72
N TRP A 179 -23.78 2.90 5.05
CA TRP A 179 -22.81 2.33 4.10
C TRP A 179 -23.32 1.06 3.40
N TYR A 180 -24.11 0.22 4.06
CA TYR A 180 -24.58 -1.05 3.49
C TYR A 180 -25.46 -0.85 2.24
N PRO A 181 -26.38 0.13 2.19
CA PRO A 181 -27.19 0.38 0.99
C PRO A 181 -26.38 0.84 -0.23
N SER A 182 -25.12 1.25 -0.06
CA SER A 182 -24.25 1.63 -1.18
C SER A 182 -23.66 0.43 -1.93
N TRP A 183 -23.77 -0.79 -1.38
CA TRP A 183 -23.24 -2.00 -1.99
C TRP A 183 -24.26 -2.60 -2.95
N SER A 184 -23.80 -3.17 -4.07
CA SER A 184 -24.69 -3.86 -5.00
C SER A 184 -25.37 -5.04 -4.31
N GLU A 185 -26.66 -5.23 -4.61
CA GLU A 185 -27.41 -6.40 -4.17
C GLU A 185 -26.90 -7.67 -4.86
N ASN A 186 -26.37 -7.55 -6.08
CA ASN A 186 -25.73 -8.63 -6.80
C ASN A 186 -24.42 -9.03 -6.10
N PRO A 187 -24.28 -10.29 -5.63
CA PRO A 187 -23.06 -10.76 -4.98
C PRO A 187 -21.81 -10.64 -5.84
N GLU A 188 -21.92 -10.76 -7.15
CA GLU A 188 -20.78 -10.70 -8.08
C GLU A 188 -20.17 -9.30 -8.11
N ASP A 189 -20.99 -8.25 -8.15
CA ASP A 189 -20.55 -6.85 -8.21
C ASP A 189 -19.84 -6.39 -6.92
N ARG A 190 -20.10 -7.05 -5.78
CA ARG A 190 -19.45 -6.75 -4.49
C ARG A 190 -18.35 -7.74 -4.11
N ALA A 191 -18.05 -8.72 -4.96
CA ALA A 191 -17.02 -9.72 -4.71
C ALA A 191 -15.64 -9.20 -5.13
N PHE A 192 -14.59 -9.59 -4.39
CA PHE A 192 -13.22 -9.44 -4.86
C PHE A 192 -12.83 -10.69 -5.66
N VAL A 193 -12.91 -10.60 -6.99
CA VAL A 193 -12.73 -11.74 -7.89
C VAL A 193 -11.34 -11.72 -8.53
N ILE A 194 -10.68 -12.87 -8.55
CA ILE A 194 -9.33 -13.04 -9.08
C ILE A 194 -9.37 -14.14 -10.14
N ASP A 195 -9.21 -13.76 -11.41
CA ASP A 195 -9.21 -14.69 -12.53
C ASP A 195 -7.91 -15.51 -12.59
N SER A 196 -6.75 -14.84 -12.44
CA SER A 196 -5.46 -15.56 -12.41
C SER A 196 -4.37 -14.80 -11.65
N VAL A 197 -3.38 -15.56 -11.18
CA VAL A 197 -2.10 -15.08 -10.66
C VAL A 197 -1.01 -15.78 -11.45
N LYS A 198 -0.05 -15.00 -11.98
CA LYS A 198 1.05 -15.53 -12.76
C LYS A 198 2.36 -14.91 -12.27
N MET A 199 3.38 -15.76 -12.14
CA MET A 199 4.71 -15.37 -11.65
C MET A 199 5.77 -15.96 -12.57
N TRP A 200 6.79 -15.15 -12.85
CA TRP A 200 7.92 -15.54 -13.68
C TRP A 200 9.21 -15.03 -13.05
N GLN A 201 10.30 -15.72 -13.36
CA GLN A 201 11.65 -15.32 -12.98
C GLN A 201 12.47 -15.12 -14.26
N LEU A 202 13.31 -14.09 -14.30
CA LEU A 202 14.26 -13.91 -15.38
C LEU A 202 15.29 -15.05 -15.34
N CYS A 203 15.53 -15.68 -16.50
CA CYS A 203 16.52 -16.73 -16.70
C CYS A 203 17.89 -16.13 -17.05
#